data_AF-R5EPW3-F1
#
_entry.id   AF-R5EPW3-F1
#
_cell.length_a   1.000
_cell.length_b   1.000
_cell.length_c   1.000
_cell.angle_alpha   90.00
_cell.angle_beta   90.00
_cell.angle_gamma   90.00
#
_symmetry.space_group_name_H-M   'P 1'
#
loop_
_entity.id
_entity.type
_entity.pdbx_description
1 polymer ?
#
loop_
_entity_poly.entity_id
_entity_poly.type
_entity_poly.pdbx_seq_one_letter_code
_entity_poly.pdbx_strand_id
1 'polypeptide(L)'
;MSKKSVENEIKLKRAKKAVAEATPYGCAQQLMAVMQNNMPFAATVGLSCAEILKFIEDGKAPKDKTFSQFVAVLCNEKQHSLHNLYPSEMPPKPFPVTSLVIAAFQVLDNAKLVEGIKADLVPTLVKDKLTIDIHTDPANIKITERGKDYIKNASSACNMFSSAATYGPGFAKILVDEVAYIISLHKDN
;
A
#
# COMPACT_ATOMS: atom_id res chain seq x y z
N MET A 1 -32.77 -7.83 -22.84
CA MET A 1 -31.65 -7.48 -21.93
C MET A 1 -32.17 -6.56 -20.84
N SER A 2 -31.81 -6.79 -19.57
CA SER A 2 -32.24 -5.92 -18.47
C SER A 2 -31.42 -4.63 -18.45
N LYS A 3 -31.99 -3.50 -17.97
CA LYS A 3 -31.26 -2.22 -17.79
C LYS A 3 -29.97 -2.40 -16.97
N LYS A 4 -29.98 -3.30 -15.98
CA LYS A 4 -28.83 -3.65 -15.13
C LYS A 4 -27.69 -4.34 -15.92
N SER A 5 -28.01 -5.11 -16.97
CA SER A 5 -27.03 -5.74 -17.86
C SER A 5 -26.26 -4.69 -18.68
N VAL A 6 -26.99 -3.71 -19.22
CA VAL A 6 -26.42 -2.64 -20.06
C VAL A 6 -25.52 -1.70 -19.24
N GLU A 7 -25.92 -1.36 -18.01
CA GLU A 7 -25.09 -0.54 -17.10
C GLU A 7 -23.77 -1.23 -16.72
N ASN A 8 -23.79 -2.54 -16.50
CA ASN A 8 -22.59 -3.32 -16.20
C ASN A 8 -21.64 -3.38 -17.41
N GLU A 9 -22.16 -3.54 -18.62
CA GLU A 9 -21.35 -3.50 -19.85
C GLU A 9 -20.69 -2.13 -20.07
N ILE A 10 -21.39 -1.04 -19.79
CA ILE A 10 -20.83 0.32 -19.88
C ILE A 10 -19.71 0.51 -18.84
N LYS A 11 -19.92 0.09 -17.59
CA LYS A 11 -18.89 0.15 -16.53
C LYS A 11 -17.66 -0.68 -16.91
N LEU A 12 -17.88 -1.88 -17.44
CA LEU A 12 -16.83 -2.77 -17.92
C LEU A 12 -16.01 -2.13 -19.05
N LYS A 13 -16.67 -1.53 -20.04
CA LYS A 13 -16.02 -0.83 -21.15
C LYS A 13 -15.17 0.36 -20.67
N ARG A 14 -15.69 1.13 -19.70
CA ARG A 14 -14.94 2.25 -19.08
C ARG A 14 -13.74 1.75 -18.29
N ALA A 15 -13.90 0.70 -17.50
CA ALA A 15 -12.80 0.10 -16.74
C ALA A 15 -11.70 -0.40 -17.67
N LYS A 16 -12.05 -1.15 -18.73
CA LYS A 16 -11.08 -1.62 -19.73
C LYS A 16 -10.34 -0.47 -20.44
N LYS A 17 -11.05 0.61 -20.77
CA LYS A 17 -10.42 1.80 -21.36
C LYS A 17 -9.44 2.44 -20.37
N ALA A 18 -9.86 2.64 -19.12
CA ALA A 18 -9.00 3.21 -18.08
C ALA A 18 -7.76 2.35 -17.83
N VAL A 19 -7.90 1.02 -17.85
CA VAL A 19 -6.77 0.07 -17.78
C VAL A 19 -5.82 0.24 -18.96
N ALA A 20 -6.34 0.36 -20.18
CA ALA A 20 -5.52 0.50 -21.38
C ALA A 20 -4.72 1.82 -21.43
N GLU A 21 -5.19 2.86 -20.74
CA GLU A 21 -4.55 4.18 -20.66
C GLU A 21 -3.72 4.35 -19.38
N ALA A 22 -3.72 3.36 -18.48
CA ALA A 22 -3.03 3.46 -17.21
C ALA A 22 -1.52 3.25 -17.38
N THR A 23 -0.76 4.12 -16.71
CA THR A 23 0.70 4.07 -16.68
C THR A 23 1.17 4.01 -15.23
N PRO A 24 2.36 3.42 -14.95
CA PRO A 24 2.93 3.43 -13.61
C PRO A 24 3.00 4.84 -13.00
N TYR A 25 3.40 5.83 -13.80
CA TYR A 25 3.41 7.23 -13.39
C TYR A 25 2.03 7.75 -13.00
N GLY A 26 1.03 7.56 -13.85
CA GLY A 26 -0.34 8.03 -13.60
C GLY A 26 -0.97 7.37 -12.37
N CYS A 27 -0.72 6.08 -12.16
CA CYS A 27 -1.19 5.37 -10.99
C CYS A 27 -0.47 5.81 -9.71
N ALA A 28 0.83 6.06 -9.76
CA ALA A 28 1.57 6.62 -8.63
C ALA A 28 1.09 8.04 -8.27
N GLN A 29 0.76 8.89 -9.26
CA GLN A 29 0.15 10.20 -9.04
C GLN A 29 -1.22 10.10 -8.35
N GLN A 30 -2.06 9.15 -8.76
CA GLN A 30 -3.35 8.91 -8.11
C GLN A 30 -3.17 8.40 -6.68
N LEU A 31 -2.23 7.49 -6.46
CA LEU A 31 -1.90 6.98 -5.13
C LEU A 31 -1.42 8.10 -4.20
N MET A 32 -0.55 8.98 -4.70
CA MET A 32 -0.10 10.19 -3.99
C MET A 32 -1.30 11.08 -3.61
N ALA A 33 -2.19 11.36 -4.55
CA ALA A 33 -3.38 12.19 -4.29
C ALA A 33 -4.28 11.56 -3.21
N VAL A 34 -4.45 10.24 -3.20
CA VAL A 34 -5.21 9.56 -2.14
C VAL A 34 -4.55 9.74 -0.78
N MET A 35 -3.22 9.56 -0.70
CA MET A 35 -2.47 9.67 0.56
C MET A 35 -2.48 11.09 1.12
N GLN A 36 -2.28 12.10 0.28
CA GLN A 36 -2.28 13.51 0.71
C GLN A 36 -3.68 13.97 1.16
N ASN A 37 -4.74 13.49 0.52
CA ASN A 37 -6.12 13.80 0.91
C ASN A 37 -6.62 12.96 2.10
N ASN A 38 -5.91 11.90 2.47
CA ASN A 38 -6.30 11.00 3.54
C ASN A 38 -5.06 10.56 4.35
N MET A 39 -4.55 11.49 5.14
CA MET A 39 -3.40 11.27 6.02
C MET A 39 -3.58 10.07 6.97
N PRO A 40 -4.77 9.79 7.55
CA PRO A 40 -4.97 8.56 8.33
C PRO A 40 -4.79 7.27 7.54
N PHE A 41 -5.24 7.24 6.27
CA PHE A 41 -4.97 6.11 5.36
C PHE A 41 -3.47 5.98 5.09
N ALA A 42 -2.79 7.10 4.81
CA ALA A 42 -1.35 7.11 4.59
C ALA A 42 -0.58 6.63 5.83
N ALA A 43 -0.95 7.08 7.03
CA ALA A 43 -0.35 6.62 8.28
C ALA A 43 -0.53 5.11 8.46
N THR A 44 -1.72 4.59 8.17
CA THR A 44 -2.03 3.15 8.27
C THR A 44 -1.17 2.32 7.34
N VAL A 45 -1.08 2.72 6.06
CA VAL A 45 -0.29 1.99 5.07
C VAL A 45 1.21 2.11 5.40
N GLY A 46 1.69 3.28 5.81
CA GLY A 46 3.09 3.50 6.18
C GLY A 46 3.52 2.65 7.37
N LEU A 47 2.70 2.62 8.42
CA LEU A 47 2.93 1.76 9.58
C LEU A 47 2.87 0.28 9.20
N SER A 48 1.95 -0.12 8.32
CA SER A 48 1.86 -1.49 7.83
C SER A 48 3.11 -1.91 7.06
N CYS A 49 3.60 -1.06 6.15
CA CYS A 49 4.84 -1.31 5.41
C CYS A 49 6.03 -1.47 6.34
N ALA A 50 6.18 -0.59 7.34
CA ALA A 50 7.26 -0.69 8.32
C ALA A 50 7.23 -2.04 9.05
N GLU A 51 6.06 -2.46 9.51
CA GLU A 51 5.91 -3.71 10.24
C GLU A 51 6.18 -4.92 9.34
N ILE A 52 5.63 -4.94 8.12
CA ILE A 52 5.87 -6.02 7.14
C ILE A 52 7.37 -6.16 6.86
N LEU A 53 8.04 -5.05 6.58
CA LEU A 53 9.49 -5.03 6.34
C LEU A 53 10.26 -5.55 7.55
N LYS A 54 9.86 -5.16 8.76
CA LYS A 54 10.51 -5.63 10.00
C LYS A 54 10.35 -7.14 10.22
N PHE A 55 9.16 -7.69 9.96
CA PHE A 55 8.93 -9.13 10.03
C PHE A 55 9.71 -9.90 8.96
N ILE A 56 9.89 -9.33 7.77
CA ILE A 56 10.75 -9.91 6.72
C ILE A 56 12.22 -9.90 7.17
N GLU A 57 12.72 -8.76 7.66
CA GLU A 57 14.09 -8.59 8.16
C GLU A 57 14.41 -9.58 9.28
N ASP A 58 13.49 -9.75 10.23
CA ASP A 58 13.62 -10.68 11.35
C ASP A 58 13.44 -12.17 10.95
N GLY A 59 13.12 -12.46 9.68
CA GLY A 59 12.86 -13.83 9.19
C GLY A 59 11.57 -14.46 9.72
N LYS A 60 10.62 -13.65 10.22
CA LYS A 60 9.34 -14.08 10.81
C LYS A 60 8.17 -14.07 9.83
N ALA A 61 8.31 -13.39 8.68
CA ALA A 61 7.28 -13.39 7.66
C ALA A 61 7.12 -14.78 7.02
N PRO A 62 5.88 -15.24 6.73
CA PRO A 62 5.65 -16.51 6.05
C PRO A 62 6.31 -16.54 4.66
N LYS A 63 6.89 -17.68 4.31
CA LYS A 63 7.56 -17.91 3.02
C LYS A 63 6.76 -18.79 2.06
N ASP A 64 5.44 -18.81 2.23
CA ASP A 64 4.51 -19.61 1.43
C ASP A 64 3.27 -18.81 1.04
N LYS A 65 2.27 -19.50 0.48
CA LYS A 65 0.98 -18.92 0.03
C LYS A 65 0.22 -18.11 1.10
N THR A 66 0.58 -18.23 2.39
CA THR A 66 -0.06 -17.48 3.47
C THR A 66 0.49 -16.06 3.63
N PHE A 67 1.56 -15.68 2.91
CA PHE A 67 2.17 -14.36 2.98
C PHE A 67 1.18 -13.22 2.72
N SER A 68 0.33 -13.32 1.69
CA SER A 68 -0.68 -12.28 1.42
C SER A 68 -1.72 -12.16 2.53
N GLN A 69 -2.08 -13.27 3.18
CA GLN A 69 -2.98 -13.25 4.34
C GLN A 69 -2.31 -12.60 5.55
N PHE A 70 -1.01 -12.87 5.75
CA PHE A 70 -0.20 -12.21 6.79
C PHE A 70 -0.17 -10.69 6.60
N VAL A 71 0.05 -10.21 5.37
CA VAL A 71 0.00 -8.76 5.06
C VAL A 71 -1.38 -8.18 5.36
N ALA A 72 -2.46 -8.88 5.01
CA ALA A 72 -3.83 -8.44 5.31
C ALA A 72 -4.12 -8.33 6.81
N VAL A 73 -3.64 -9.29 7.61
CA VAL A 73 -3.75 -9.27 9.07
C VAL A 73 -3.01 -8.06 9.64
N LEU A 74 -1.76 -7.85 9.24
CA LEU A 74 -0.98 -6.70 9.70
C LEU A 74 -1.66 -5.38 9.34
N CYS A 75 -2.12 -5.19 8.10
CA CYS A 75 -2.84 -3.97 7.72
C CYS A 75 -4.06 -3.73 8.61
N ASN A 76 -4.80 -4.78 8.95
CA ASN A 76 -5.97 -4.67 9.81
C ASN A 76 -5.60 -4.32 11.27
N GLU A 77 -4.55 -4.95 11.81
CA GLU A 77 -4.08 -4.65 13.17
C GLU A 77 -3.57 -3.21 13.31
N LYS A 78 -2.82 -2.72 12.30
CA LYS A 78 -2.24 -1.37 12.36
C LYS A 78 -3.29 -0.28 12.22
N GLN A 79 -4.36 -0.47 11.43
CA GLN A 79 -5.47 0.49 11.43
C GLN A 79 -6.17 0.57 12.79
N HIS A 80 -6.37 -0.57 13.47
CA HIS A 80 -6.97 -0.57 14.81
C HIS A 80 -6.05 0.11 15.84
N SER A 81 -4.75 -0.12 15.73
CA SER A 81 -3.75 0.54 16.58
C SER A 81 -3.81 2.06 16.44
N LEU A 82 -3.89 2.58 15.21
CA LEU A 82 -4.03 4.01 14.96
C LEU A 82 -5.40 4.56 15.39
N HIS A 83 -6.48 3.81 15.18
CA HIS A 83 -7.80 4.21 15.68
C HIS A 83 -7.82 4.34 17.21
N ASN A 84 -7.14 3.46 17.94
CA ASN A 84 -7.05 3.55 19.40
C ASN A 84 -6.22 4.75 19.87
N LEU A 85 -5.18 5.13 19.11
CA LEU A 85 -4.33 6.28 19.43
C LEU A 85 -4.97 7.62 19.02
N TYR A 86 -5.72 7.64 17.90
CA TYR A 86 -6.32 8.84 17.30
C TYR A 86 -7.79 8.61 16.93
N PRO A 87 -8.68 8.34 17.90
CA PRO A 87 -10.06 8.01 17.62
C PRO A 87 -10.84 9.14 16.92
N SER A 88 -10.43 10.39 17.11
CA SER A 88 -11.05 11.57 16.47
C SER A 88 -10.54 11.87 15.06
N GLU A 89 -9.34 11.39 14.69
CA GLU A 89 -8.73 11.65 13.38
C GLU A 89 -9.00 10.50 12.40
N MET A 90 -9.21 9.30 12.93
CA MET A 90 -9.51 8.12 12.13
C MET A 90 -11.00 8.10 11.75
N PRO A 91 -11.34 7.58 10.55
CA PRO A 91 -12.73 7.49 10.13
C PRO A 91 -13.51 6.52 11.03
N PRO A 92 -14.81 6.77 11.27
CA PRO A 92 -15.64 5.90 12.11
C PRO A 92 -15.85 4.50 11.52
N LYS A 93 -15.69 4.37 10.20
CA LYS A 93 -15.68 3.08 9.51
C LYS A 93 -14.24 2.74 9.12
N PRO A 94 -13.74 1.53 9.42
CA PRO A 94 -12.39 1.12 9.05
C PRO A 94 -12.19 1.12 7.54
N PHE A 95 -10.95 1.32 7.12
CA PHE A 95 -10.58 1.22 5.72
C PHE A 95 -10.78 -0.22 5.23
N PRO A 96 -11.20 -0.43 3.98
CA PRO A 96 -11.22 -1.77 3.40
C PRO A 96 -9.81 -2.37 3.42
N VAL A 97 -9.66 -3.52 4.06
CA VAL A 97 -8.35 -4.21 4.19
C VAL A 97 -7.72 -4.44 2.82
N THR A 98 -8.51 -4.82 1.81
CA THR A 98 -8.04 -4.99 0.43
C THR A 98 -7.37 -3.72 -0.12
N SER A 99 -7.90 -2.53 0.17
CA SER A 99 -7.29 -1.27 -0.27
C SER A 99 -5.96 -0.99 0.43
N LEU A 100 -5.87 -1.31 1.72
CA LEU A 100 -4.62 -1.19 2.49
C LEU A 100 -3.55 -2.15 1.95
N VAL A 101 -3.92 -3.41 1.71
CA VAL A 101 -3.02 -4.45 1.18
C VAL A 101 -2.51 -4.08 -0.21
N ILE A 102 -3.41 -3.59 -1.08
CA ILE A 102 -3.06 -3.11 -2.41
C ILE A 102 -2.03 -1.97 -2.31
N ALA A 103 -2.31 -0.94 -1.50
CA ALA A 103 -1.39 0.18 -1.34
C ALA A 103 -0.04 -0.25 -0.75
N ALA A 104 -0.04 -1.16 0.23
CA ALA A 104 1.17 -1.68 0.83
C ALA A 104 2.04 -2.41 -0.20
N PHE A 105 1.47 -3.34 -0.97
CA PHE A 105 2.23 -4.06 -2.00
C PHE A 105 2.77 -3.15 -3.10
N GLN A 106 1.98 -2.15 -3.50
CA GLN A 106 2.41 -1.17 -4.50
C GLN A 106 3.62 -0.38 -4.03
N VAL A 107 3.64 0.04 -2.77
CA VAL A 107 4.81 0.73 -2.21
C VAL A 107 5.99 -0.22 -2.02
N LEU A 108 5.77 -1.42 -1.47
CA LEU A 108 6.83 -2.39 -1.23
C LEU A 108 7.59 -2.75 -2.52
N ASP A 109 6.86 -2.98 -3.61
CA ASP A 109 7.45 -3.33 -4.91
C ASP A 109 7.99 -2.11 -5.66
N ASN A 110 7.14 -1.11 -5.95
CA ASN A 110 7.53 -0.04 -6.89
C ASN A 110 8.54 0.95 -6.28
N ALA A 111 8.57 1.10 -4.95
CA ALA A 111 9.65 1.84 -4.28
C ALA A 111 10.92 0.98 -4.07
N LYS A 112 10.90 -0.27 -4.57
CA LYS A 112 11.99 -1.26 -4.49
C LYS A 112 12.43 -1.52 -3.06
N LEU A 113 11.48 -1.66 -2.14
CA LEU A 113 11.76 -1.93 -0.72
C LEU A 113 12.01 -3.42 -0.47
N VAL A 114 11.44 -4.28 -1.29
CA VAL A 114 11.65 -5.73 -1.25
C VAL A 114 11.83 -6.30 -2.66
N GLU A 115 12.53 -7.43 -2.73
CA GLU A 115 12.50 -8.35 -3.87
C GLU A 115 11.40 -9.40 -3.65
N GLY A 116 11.02 -10.14 -4.71
CA GLY A 116 10.07 -11.25 -4.61
C GLY A 116 8.60 -10.85 -4.53
N ILE A 117 8.27 -9.56 -4.60
CA ILE A 117 6.92 -9.05 -4.85
C ILE A 117 6.92 -8.38 -6.21
N LYS A 118 5.85 -8.56 -6.99
CA LYS A 118 5.58 -7.83 -8.23
C LYS A 118 4.15 -7.34 -8.19
N ALA A 119 3.97 -6.08 -7.85
CA ALA A 119 2.73 -5.36 -7.81
C ALA A 119 2.80 -4.26 -8.86
N ASP A 120 2.63 -4.63 -10.12
CA ASP A 120 2.71 -3.67 -11.21
C ASP A 120 1.70 -2.54 -10.97
N LEU A 121 2.11 -1.28 -11.11
CA LEU A 121 1.25 -0.09 -11.02
C LEU A 121 0.23 -0.01 -12.17
N VAL A 122 -0.05 -1.12 -12.85
CA VAL A 122 -1.03 -1.23 -13.93
C VAL A 122 -2.31 -1.81 -13.33
N PRO A 123 -3.41 -1.04 -13.30
CA PRO A 123 -4.70 -1.57 -12.93
C PRO A 123 -5.06 -2.70 -13.90
N THR A 124 -5.52 -3.83 -13.36
CA THR A 124 -6.03 -4.96 -14.10
C THR A 124 -7.50 -5.18 -13.77
N LEU A 125 -8.16 -6.02 -14.58
CA LEU A 125 -9.56 -6.34 -14.42
C LEU A 125 -9.72 -7.83 -14.11
N VAL A 126 -10.15 -8.14 -12.88
CA VAL A 126 -10.44 -9.52 -12.46
C VAL A 126 -11.91 -9.62 -12.06
N LYS A 127 -12.68 -10.48 -12.74
CA LYS A 127 -14.11 -10.69 -12.49
C LYS A 127 -14.89 -9.36 -12.41
N ASP A 128 -14.68 -8.48 -13.39
CA ASP A 128 -15.29 -7.15 -13.52
C ASP A 128 -14.97 -6.15 -12.39
N LYS A 129 -13.93 -6.42 -11.58
CA LYS A 129 -13.42 -5.47 -10.58
C LYS A 129 -12.05 -4.94 -11.01
N LEU A 130 -11.91 -3.62 -10.99
CA LEU A 130 -10.62 -2.97 -11.13
C LEU A 130 -9.78 -3.31 -9.90
N THR A 131 -8.62 -3.90 -10.12
CA THR A 131 -7.61 -4.21 -9.11
C THR A 131 -6.25 -3.88 -9.69
N ILE A 132 -5.19 -4.19 -8.99
CA ILE A 132 -3.83 -4.28 -9.52
C ILE A 132 -3.44 -5.75 -9.58
N ASP A 133 -2.53 -6.08 -10.48
CA ASP A 133 -1.96 -7.42 -10.52
C ASP A 133 -0.86 -7.53 -9.46
N ILE A 134 -0.98 -8.49 -8.55
CA ILE A 134 -0.02 -8.70 -7.46
C ILE A 134 0.42 -10.16 -7.48
N HIS A 135 1.67 -10.36 -7.88
CA HIS A 135 2.37 -11.62 -7.77
C HIS A 135 3.32 -11.57 -6.59
N THR A 136 3.37 -12.65 -5.83
CA THR A 136 4.35 -12.82 -4.75
C THR A 136 5.07 -14.13 -4.97
N ASP A 137 6.37 -14.12 -4.71
CA ASP A 137 7.22 -15.30 -4.58
C ASP A 137 7.79 -15.32 -3.15
N PRO A 138 6.97 -15.76 -2.16
CA PRO A 138 7.28 -15.60 -0.75
C PRO A 138 8.59 -16.25 -0.30
N ALA A 139 9.05 -17.29 -1.01
CA ALA A 139 10.32 -17.96 -0.71
C ALA A 139 11.54 -17.08 -1.04
N ASN A 140 11.40 -16.18 -2.02
CA ASN A 140 12.45 -15.30 -2.51
C ASN A 140 12.29 -13.84 -2.04
N ILE A 141 11.35 -13.56 -1.14
CA ILE A 141 11.19 -12.22 -0.58
C ILE A 141 12.41 -11.86 0.27
N LYS A 142 13.04 -10.73 -0.07
CA LYS A 142 14.21 -10.18 0.61
C LYS A 142 14.06 -8.68 0.74
N ILE A 143 14.52 -8.13 1.85
CA ILE A 143 14.58 -6.68 2.03
C ILE A 143 15.75 -6.10 1.25
N THR A 144 15.52 -4.99 0.54
CA THR A 144 16.58 -4.24 -0.14
C THR A 144 17.23 -3.23 0.82
N GLU A 145 18.29 -2.55 0.39
CA GLU A 145 18.85 -1.44 1.17
C GLU A 145 17.84 -0.30 1.37
N ARG A 146 17.00 0.01 0.37
CA ARG A 146 15.91 0.98 0.55
C ARG A 146 14.89 0.53 1.58
N GLY A 147 14.57 -0.77 1.62
CA GLY A 147 13.70 -1.34 2.64
C GLY A 147 14.29 -1.18 4.05
N LYS A 148 15.61 -1.36 4.20
CA LYS A 148 16.29 -1.11 5.49
C LYS A 148 16.27 0.38 5.87
N ASP A 149 16.48 1.28 4.92
CA ASP A 149 16.36 2.73 5.15
C ASP A 149 14.95 3.11 5.58
N TYR A 150 13.92 2.49 4.98
CA TYR A 150 12.53 2.65 5.40
C TYR A 150 12.35 2.24 6.88
N ILE A 151 12.82 1.05 7.28
CA ILE A 151 12.76 0.59 8.68
C ILE A 151 13.47 1.57 9.62
N LYS A 152 14.65 2.06 9.23
CA LYS A 152 15.43 3.02 10.03
C LYS A 152 14.69 4.35 10.21
N ASN A 153 14.07 4.86 9.15
CA ASN A 153 13.27 6.09 9.20
C ASN A 153 12.01 5.88 10.06
N ALA A 154 11.33 4.74 9.90
CA ALA A 154 10.18 4.36 10.72
C ALA A 154 10.55 4.25 12.21
N SER A 155 11.68 3.61 12.52
CA SER A 155 12.17 3.48 13.89
C SER A 155 12.51 4.84 14.51
N SER A 156 13.05 5.77 13.70
CA SER A 156 13.33 7.14 14.13
C SER A 156 12.05 7.93 14.43
N ALA A 157 10.96 7.67 13.70
CA ALA A 157 9.64 8.23 13.98
C ALA A 157 8.99 7.66 15.26
N CYS A 158 9.51 6.55 15.80
CA CYS A 158 8.99 5.84 16.97
C CYS A 158 9.95 5.84 18.18
N ASN A 159 10.94 6.74 18.22
CA ASN A 159 11.90 6.75 19.32
C ASN A 159 11.23 7.01 20.69
N MET A 160 11.91 6.73 21.80
CA MET A 160 11.35 6.78 23.17
C MET A 160 10.73 8.14 23.59
N PHE A 161 10.85 9.18 22.76
CA PHE A 161 10.31 10.51 22.94
C PHE A 161 9.23 10.89 21.91
N SER A 162 8.89 10.00 20.96
CA SER A 162 7.81 10.24 20.00
C SER A 162 6.49 10.28 20.74
N SER A 163 5.96 11.48 20.92
CA SER A 163 4.63 11.67 21.48
C SER A 163 3.58 11.11 20.51
N ALA A 164 2.40 10.77 21.02
CA ALA A 164 1.27 10.41 20.19
C ALA A 164 1.06 11.46 19.07
N ALA A 165 1.34 12.74 19.28
CA ALA A 165 1.20 13.75 18.22
C ALA A 165 2.09 13.53 16.97
N THR A 166 3.16 12.73 17.07
CA THR A 166 4.15 12.55 15.97
C THR A 166 4.13 11.17 15.32
N TYR A 167 3.55 10.16 15.99
CA TYR A 167 3.62 8.77 15.55
C TYR A 167 2.89 8.53 14.22
N GLY A 168 1.57 8.72 14.15
CA GLY A 168 0.77 8.59 12.93
C GLY A 168 1.26 9.49 11.78
N PRO A 169 1.45 10.80 12.01
CA PRO A 169 1.98 11.71 10.99
C PRO A 169 3.37 11.34 10.46
N GLY A 170 4.24 10.79 11.32
CA GLY A 170 5.57 10.31 10.92
C GLY A 170 5.50 9.20 9.87
N PHE A 171 4.65 8.20 10.09
CA PHE A 171 4.44 7.12 9.12
C PHE A 171 3.78 7.58 7.83
N ALA A 172 2.82 8.50 7.91
CA ALA A 172 2.20 9.09 6.73
C ALA A 172 3.24 9.82 5.86
N LYS A 173 4.13 10.60 6.49
CA LYS A 173 5.20 11.31 5.78
C LYS A 173 6.16 10.34 5.09
N ILE A 174 6.65 9.31 5.79
CA ILE A 174 7.55 8.31 5.21
C ILE A 174 6.90 7.67 3.98
N LEU A 175 5.62 7.30 4.08
CA LEU A 175 4.90 6.71 2.96
C LEU A 175 4.77 7.67 1.76
N VAL A 176 4.43 8.93 2.02
CA VAL A 176 4.34 9.96 0.98
C VAL A 176 5.68 10.16 0.28
N ASP A 177 6.79 10.17 1.02
CA ASP A 177 8.13 10.29 0.45
C ASP A 177 8.46 9.09 -0.46
N GLU A 178 8.06 7.87 -0.10
CA GLU A 178 8.22 6.70 -0.97
C GLU A 178 7.36 6.76 -2.24
N VAL A 179 6.12 7.24 -2.15
CA VAL A 179 5.30 7.41 -3.35
C VAL A 179 5.84 8.52 -4.25
N ALA A 180 6.43 9.58 -3.68
CA ALA A 180 7.12 10.60 -4.46
C ALA A 180 8.33 10.00 -5.21
N TYR A 181 9.07 9.09 -4.56
CA TYR A 181 10.15 8.35 -5.20
C TYR A 181 9.65 7.47 -6.36
N ILE A 182 8.54 6.74 -6.17
CA ILE A 182 7.91 5.95 -7.25
C ILE A 182 7.56 6.85 -8.45
N ILE A 183 6.94 8.01 -8.20
CA ILE A 183 6.62 8.98 -9.25
C ILE A 183 7.90 9.41 -9.99
N SER A 184 8.99 9.69 -9.26
CA SER A 184 10.26 10.09 -9.87
C SER A 184 10.88 8.99 -10.74
N LEU A 185 10.73 7.72 -10.37
CA LEU A 185 11.22 6.58 -11.15
C LEU A 185 10.50 6.41 -12.49
N HIS A 186 9.22 6.78 -12.56
CA HIS A 186 8.38 6.57 -13.74
C HIS A 186 8.09 7.84 -14.54
N LYS A 187 8.63 9.00 -14.13
CA LYS A 187 8.34 10.30 -14.77
C LYS A 187 8.82 10.39 -16.22
N ASP A 188 9.93 9.71 -16.52
CA ASP A 188 10.62 9.79 -17.81
C ASP A 188 10.58 8.46 -18.61
N ASN A 189 9.78 7.48 -18.15
CA ASN A 189 9.57 6.18 -18.79
C ASN A 189 8.20 6.12 -19.49
#